data_AF-A0A4Q2U1L1-F1
#
_entry.id   AF-A0A4Q2U1L1-F1
#
_cell.length_a   1.000
_cell.length_b   1.000
_cell.length_c   1.000
_cell.angle_alpha   90.00
_cell.angle_beta   90.00
_cell.angle_gamma   90.00
#
_symmetry.space_group_name_H-M   'P 1'
#
loop_
_entity.id
_entity.type
_entity.pdbx_description
1 polymer ?
#
loop_
_entity_poly.entity_id
_entity_poly.type
_entity_poly.pdbx_seq_one_letter_code
_entity_poly.pdbx_strand_id
1 'polypeptide(L)'
;MEIKVELHHSRLGGITRDKLHTELAEILLVEADQITITAGLPVAEAFIGFRLEDNPDHLGEFMQEPASRVHLHRFEIFRDFEKAYEFVKHLSPSDDMRDVVFRLKSFCFHAPRSGKHSAICDTPLPFMTPEGVCRLIADAAYARFKLELMEGEVFSIREIALLADVPDDVVRACTQRVDADRLQATKYAKSTEIGADDARLWLTGQAGFTPSYSVRNVLDSVMTAEELGTFIRNRRLRSEGGIVKLVVGFTADELDRWEGGDIIWDPRRADDLVDRAADLARHLDLDVPRFVGKVIEASTERCPATR
;
A
#
# COMPACT_ATOMS: atom_id res chain seq x y z
N MET A 1 -2.85 25.52 29.70
CA MET A 1 -1.62 25.47 28.88
C MET A 1 -2.07 25.25 27.44
N GLU A 2 -2.24 26.33 26.69
CA GLU A 2 -2.59 26.24 25.27
C GLU A 2 -1.37 25.74 24.51
N ILE A 3 -1.44 24.49 24.06
CA ILE A 3 -0.47 23.94 23.13
C ILE A 3 -0.77 24.64 21.79
N LYS A 4 0.09 25.56 21.37
CA LYS A 4 0.11 26.03 19.99
C LYS A 4 0.34 24.81 19.11
N VAL A 5 -0.73 24.35 18.45
CA VAL A 5 -0.64 23.34 17.41
C VAL A 5 0.01 24.04 16.22
N GLU A 6 1.34 23.96 16.14
CA GLU A 6 2.00 24.19 14.86
C GLU A 6 1.37 23.25 13.85
N LEU A 7 1.00 23.78 12.68
CA LEU A 7 0.43 23.00 11.58
C LEU A 7 1.47 21.96 11.13
N HIS A 8 1.45 20.81 11.78
CA HIS A 8 2.34 19.70 11.48
C HIS A 8 2.12 19.32 10.02
N HIS A 9 3.17 19.51 9.21
CA HIS A 9 3.16 19.07 7.83
C HIS A 9 3.02 17.55 7.81
N SER A 10 1.92 17.11 7.20
CA SER A 10 1.63 15.71 6.95
C SER A 10 2.84 15.07 6.23
N ARG A 11 3.38 14.00 6.82
CA ARG A 11 4.62 13.33 6.38
C ARG A 11 4.38 12.61 5.07
N LEU A 12 3.29 11.87 4.97
CA LEU A 12 2.91 11.13 3.78
C LEU A 12 2.21 12.04 2.77
N GLY A 13 1.35 12.96 3.20
CA GLY A 13 0.61 13.88 2.30
C GLY A 13 1.50 14.74 1.41
N GLY A 14 2.71 15.09 1.86
CA GLY A 14 3.70 15.81 1.04
C GLY A 14 4.49 14.96 0.02
N ILE A 15 4.30 13.63 0.01
CA ILE A 15 5.00 12.71 -0.91
C ILE A 15 4.22 12.58 -2.22
N THR A 16 4.88 12.94 -3.32
CA THR A 16 4.39 12.74 -4.70
C THR A 16 5.08 11.54 -5.33
N ARG A 17 4.48 10.98 -6.40
CA ARG A 17 5.14 9.93 -7.19
C ARG A 17 6.48 10.39 -7.75
N ASP A 18 6.58 11.64 -8.22
CA ASP A 18 7.84 12.18 -8.74
C ASP A 18 8.97 12.17 -7.71
N LYS A 19 8.67 12.49 -6.44
CA LYS A 19 9.67 12.42 -5.35
C LYS A 19 10.10 10.98 -5.09
N LEU A 20 9.14 10.05 -5.10
CA LEU A 20 9.42 8.62 -4.95
C LEU A 20 10.28 8.10 -6.09
N HIS A 21 9.96 8.45 -7.33
CA HIS A 21 10.70 8.03 -8.54
C HIS A 21 12.10 8.61 -8.56
N THR A 22 12.23 9.89 -8.20
CA THR A 22 13.54 10.57 -8.11
C THR A 22 14.43 9.87 -7.09
N GLU A 23 13.94 9.64 -5.87
CA GLU A 23 14.75 8.99 -4.84
C GLU A 23 15.07 7.53 -5.18
N LEU A 24 14.14 6.79 -5.80
CA LEU A 24 14.42 5.42 -6.27
C LEU A 24 15.50 5.39 -7.35
N ALA A 25 15.47 6.34 -8.30
CA ALA A 25 16.51 6.47 -9.31
C ALA A 25 17.87 6.79 -8.67
N GLU A 26 17.92 7.68 -7.67
CA GLU A 26 19.14 7.98 -6.92
C GLU A 26 19.72 6.74 -6.22
N ILE A 27 18.89 5.90 -5.61
CA ILE A 27 19.35 4.63 -5.00
C ILE A 27 20.02 3.74 -6.05
N LEU A 28 19.37 3.57 -7.22
CA LEU A 28 19.88 2.72 -8.30
C LEU A 28 21.19 3.24 -8.91
N LEU A 29 21.37 4.57 -8.96
CA LEU A 29 22.65 5.16 -9.38
C LEU A 29 23.78 4.82 -8.40
N VAL A 30 23.51 4.85 -7.09
CA VAL A 30 24.50 4.43 -6.09
C VAL A 30 24.81 2.93 -6.18
N GLU A 31 23.80 2.10 -6.45
CA GLU A 31 24.01 0.67 -6.72
C GLU A 31 24.88 0.45 -7.96
N ALA A 32 24.69 1.23 -9.03
CA ALA A 32 25.52 1.16 -10.23
C ALA A 32 26.99 1.51 -9.95
N ASP A 33 27.26 2.49 -9.09
CA ASP A 33 28.64 2.78 -8.65
C ASP A 33 29.25 1.63 -7.84
N GLN A 34 28.46 1.00 -6.96
CA GLN A 34 28.94 -0.19 -6.24
C GLN A 34 29.25 -1.36 -7.19
N ILE A 35 28.44 -1.56 -8.22
CA ILE A 35 28.70 -2.55 -9.28
C ILE A 35 29.96 -2.17 -10.06
N THR A 36 30.19 -0.88 -10.32
CA THR A 36 31.41 -0.40 -11.00
C THR A 36 32.65 -0.77 -10.20
N ILE A 37 32.63 -0.56 -8.88
CA ILE A 37 33.74 -0.90 -7.98
C ILE A 37 33.99 -2.41 -7.91
N THR A 38 32.93 -3.22 -7.91
CA THR A 38 33.01 -4.66 -7.63
C THR A 38 33.12 -5.55 -8.88
N ALA A 39 32.50 -5.15 -9.98
CA ALA A 39 32.38 -5.93 -11.21
C ALA A 39 32.80 -5.16 -12.49
N GLY A 40 33.11 -3.87 -12.37
CA GLY A 40 33.58 -3.03 -13.46
C GLY A 40 32.48 -2.28 -14.21
N LEU A 41 32.90 -1.21 -14.89
CA LEU A 41 32.01 -0.27 -15.59
C LEU A 41 31.04 -0.94 -16.59
N PRO A 42 31.45 -1.89 -17.46
CA PRO A 42 30.53 -2.48 -18.43
C PRO A 42 29.32 -3.19 -17.80
N VAL A 43 29.50 -3.78 -16.61
CA VAL A 43 28.41 -4.46 -15.88
C VAL A 43 27.45 -3.43 -15.27
N ALA A 44 27.99 -2.35 -14.72
CA ALA A 44 27.19 -1.25 -14.19
C ALA A 44 26.36 -0.54 -15.27
N GLU A 45 26.96 -0.25 -16.44
CA GLU A 45 26.25 0.33 -17.58
C GLU A 45 25.11 -0.57 -18.07
N ALA A 46 25.35 -1.90 -18.12
CA ALA A 46 24.33 -2.88 -18.49
C ALA A 46 23.18 -2.92 -17.47
N PHE A 47 23.51 -2.87 -16.18
CA PHE A 47 22.55 -2.81 -15.08
C PHE A 47 21.69 -1.54 -15.15
N ILE A 48 22.31 -0.35 -15.10
CA ILE A 48 21.59 0.93 -15.02
C ILE A 48 20.92 1.31 -16.35
N GLY A 49 21.50 0.84 -17.46
CA GLY A 49 20.90 0.96 -18.78
C GLY A 49 21.38 2.14 -19.61
N PHE A 50 22.43 2.83 -19.20
CA PHE A 50 23.07 3.89 -19.97
C PHE A 50 24.58 3.90 -19.73
N ARG A 51 25.30 4.54 -20.65
CA ARG A 51 26.75 4.75 -20.54
C ARG A 51 27.10 6.06 -19.87
N LEU A 52 28.14 6.07 -19.06
CA LEU A 52 28.71 7.32 -18.59
C LEU A 52 29.33 8.06 -19.77
N GLU A 53 29.16 9.37 -19.78
CA GLU A 53 29.80 10.21 -20.79
C GLU A 53 31.27 10.41 -20.38
N ASP A 54 32.18 10.34 -21.35
CA ASP A 54 33.58 10.72 -21.15
C ASP A 54 33.65 12.23 -20.93
N ASN A 55 33.45 12.66 -19.69
CA ASN A 55 33.52 14.05 -19.29
C ASN A 55 34.76 14.26 -18.41
N PRO A 56 35.78 15.00 -18.88
CA PRO A 56 37.02 15.23 -18.11
C PRO A 56 36.79 16.02 -16.82
N ASP A 57 35.66 16.71 -16.67
CA ASP A 57 35.31 17.49 -15.48
C ASP A 57 34.52 16.69 -14.43
N HIS A 58 34.10 15.46 -14.74
CA HIS A 58 33.39 14.57 -13.82
C HIS A 58 34.20 13.33 -13.53
N LEU A 59 34.13 12.83 -12.29
CA LEU A 59 34.85 11.63 -11.85
C LEU A 59 34.34 10.32 -12.51
N GLY A 60 33.36 10.41 -13.42
CA GLY A 60 32.78 9.24 -14.07
C GLY A 60 32.03 8.35 -13.08
N GLU A 61 31.18 8.94 -12.24
CA GLU A 61 30.39 8.23 -11.23
C GLU A 61 28.90 8.34 -11.57
N PHE A 62 28.17 7.22 -11.53
CA PHE A 62 26.73 7.17 -11.77
C PHE A 62 25.95 8.03 -10.77
N MET A 63 26.37 8.09 -9.50
CA MET A 63 25.69 8.90 -8.47
C MET A 63 25.73 10.42 -8.72
N GLN A 64 26.54 10.88 -9.68
CA GLN A 64 26.58 12.28 -10.12
C GLN A 64 25.62 12.55 -11.29
N GLU A 65 25.10 11.50 -11.93
CA GLU A 65 24.14 11.60 -13.01
C GLU A 65 22.76 12.04 -12.49
N PRO A 66 21.97 12.76 -13.31
CA PRO A 66 20.63 13.13 -12.92
C PRO A 66 19.71 11.91 -12.92
N ALA A 67 18.82 11.84 -11.90
CA ALA A 67 17.82 10.77 -11.74
C ALA A 67 16.97 10.51 -13.00
N SER A 68 16.74 11.54 -13.82
CA SER A 68 15.97 11.45 -15.07
C SER A 68 16.61 10.56 -16.14
N ARG A 69 17.91 10.22 -16.04
CA ARG A 69 18.58 9.26 -16.93
C ARG A 69 18.21 7.81 -16.61
N VAL A 70 17.69 7.52 -15.42
CA VAL A 70 17.36 6.16 -15.00
C VAL A 70 15.98 5.77 -15.54
N HIS A 71 15.95 4.75 -16.39
CA HIS A 71 14.69 4.17 -16.89
C HIS A 71 14.10 3.19 -15.86
N LEU A 72 13.37 3.72 -14.87
CA LEU A 72 12.85 2.95 -13.73
C LEU A 72 12.02 1.71 -14.10
N HIS A 73 11.29 1.72 -15.21
CA HIS A 73 10.48 0.59 -15.68
C HIS A 73 11.27 -0.70 -15.95
N ARG A 74 12.60 -0.63 -16.02
CA ARG A 74 13.49 -1.78 -16.15
C ARG A 74 13.63 -2.58 -14.85
N PHE A 75 13.34 -1.97 -13.71
CA PHE A 75 13.56 -2.56 -12.39
C PHE A 75 12.21 -3.00 -11.80
N GLU A 76 12.07 -4.27 -11.41
CA GLU A 76 10.82 -4.77 -10.84
C GLU A 76 10.41 -4.04 -9.57
N ILE A 77 11.40 -3.61 -8.77
CA ILE A 77 11.18 -2.85 -7.53
C ILE A 77 10.41 -1.54 -7.76
N PHE A 78 10.51 -0.95 -8.96
CA PHE A 78 9.72 0.23 -9.32
C PHE A 78 8.21 -0.06 -9.28
N ARG A 79 7.79 -1.22 -9.80
CA ARG A 79 6.38 -1.64 -9.77
C ARG A 79 5.91 -1.92 -8.34
N ASP A 80 6.77 -2.49 -7.51
CA ASP A 80 6.49 -2.71 -6.09
C ASP A 80 6.30 -1.38 -5.35
N PHE A 81 7.14 -0.38 -5.62
CA PHE A 81 6.99 0.97 -5.06
C PHE A 81 5.72 1.67 -5.54
N GLU A 82 5.34 1.55 -6.81
CA GLU A 82 4.07 2.07 -7.32
C GLU A 82 2.88 1.41 -6.60
N LYS A 83 2.89 0.09 -6.47
CA LYS A 83 1.85 -0.65 -5.71
C LYS A 83 1.78 -0.18 -4.26
N ALA A 84 2.93 -0.02 -3.59
CA ALA A 84 2.98 0.43 -2.20
C ALA A 84 2.54 1.88 -2.03
N TYR A 85 2.90 2.78 -2.97
CA TYR A 85 2.43 4.16 -2.96
C TYR A 85 0.90 4.22 -3.04
N GLU A 86 0.32 3.47 -3.98
CA GLU A 86 -1.13 3.35 -4.09
C GLU A 86 -1.75 2.70 -2.85
N PHE A 87 -1.13 1.67 -2.29
CA PHE A 87 -1.62 1.01 -1.09
C PHE A 87 -1.62 1.94 0.14
N VAL A 88 -0.61 2.80 0.28
CA VAL A 88 -0.56 3.77 1.37
C VAL A 88 -1.60 4.87 1.17
N LYS A 89 -1.81 5.34 -0.06
CA LYS A 89 -2.69 6.49 -0.37
C LYS A 89 -4.14 6.14 -0.61
N HIS A 90 -4.42 4.93 -1.08
CA HIS A 90 -5.72 4.53 -1.59
C HIS A 90 -6.14 3.18 -1.02
N LEU A 91 -7.45 2.93 -1.13
CA LEU A 91 -8.10 1.72 -0.67
C LEU A 91 -7.91 0.60 -1.69
N SER A 92 -6.91 -0.25 -1.52
CA SER A 92 -6.93 -1.52 -2.25
C SER A 92 -6.08 -2.59 -1.56
N PRO A 93 -6.70 -3.59 -0.90
CA PRO A 93 -6.00 -4.83 -0.65
C PRO A 93 -5.83 -5.52 -2.01
N SER A 94 -4.61 -5.49 -2.51
CA SER A 94 -4.13 -6.50 -3.46
C SER A 94 -3.63 -7.65 -2.61
N ASP A 95 -4.10 -8.87 -2.85
CA ASP A 95 -3.69 -10.07 -2.12
C ASP A 95 -2.18 -10.35 -2.27
N ASP A 96 -1.55 -9.76 -3.30
CA ASP A 96 -0.11 -9.77 -3.56
C ASP A 96 0.71 -8.75 -2.71
N MET A 97 0.08 -8.01 -1.79
CA MET A 97 0.83 -7.01 -1.00
C MET A 97 1.86 -7.63 -0.05
N ARG A 98 1.69 -8.90 0.35
CA ARG A 98 2.63 -9.58 1.26
C ARG A 98 4.05 -9.58 0.70
N ASP A 99 4.24 -10.12 -0.51
CA ASP A 99 5.56 -10.24 -1.11
C ASP A 99 6.13 -8.85 -1.44
N VAL A 100 5.28 -7.95 -1.91
CA VAL A 100 5.63 -6.54 -2.19
C VAL A 100 6.22 -5.87 -0.94
N VAL A 101 5.52 -5.87 0.21
CA VAL A 101 6.02 -5.15 1.39
C VAL A 101 7.32 -5.76 1.94
N PHE A 102 7.48 -7.08 1.92
CA PHE A 102 8.72 -7.71 2.37
C PHE A 102 9.89 -7.45 1.42
N ARG A 103 9.67 -7.46 0.10
CA ARG A 103 10.69 -7.07 -0.88
C ARG A 103 11.12 -5.61 -0.70
N LEU A 104 10.16 -4.69 -0.54
CA LEU A 104 10.46 -3.27 -0.30
C LEU A 104 11.23 -3.04 1.00
N LYS A 105 10.86 -3.72 2.09
CA LYS A 105 11.60 -3.65 3.36
C LYS A 105 13.02 -4.16 3.21
N SER A 106 13.19 -5.29 2.52
CA SER A 106 14.50 -5.83 2.18
C SER A 106 15.32 -4.88 1.33
N PHE A 107 14.73 -4.31 0.27
CA PHE A 107 15.39 -3.34 -0.61
C PHE A 107 15.87 -2.12 0.17
N CYS A 108 14.98 -1.45 0.93
CA CYS A 108 15.35 -0.28 1.74
C CYS A 108 16.37 -0.60 2.84
N PHE A 109 16.37 -1.82 3.39
CA PHE A 109 17.32 -2.21 4.44
C PHE A 109 18.73 -2.42 3.88
N HIS A 110 18.83 -3.04 2.70
CA HIS A 110 20.08 -3.38 2.03
C HIS A 110 20.57 -2.31 1.05
N ALA A 111 19.80 -1.24 0.83
CA ALA A 111 20.21 -0.12 0.00
C ALA A 111 21.60 0.39 0.41
N PRO A 112 22.49 0.66 -0.56
CA PRO A 112 23.84 1.19 -0.32
C PRO A 112 23.85 2.35 0.67
N ARG A 113 24.66 2.25 1.73
CA ARG A 113 24.83 3.33 2.74
C ARG A 113 26.12 4.12 2.60
N SER A 114 26.82 3.95 1.48
CA SER A 114 27.91 4.84 1.10
C SER A 114 27.30 6.14 0.56
N GLY A 115 27.32 7.21 1.36
CA GLY A 115 26.97 8.54 0.88
C GLY A 115 27.96 9.02 -0.20
N LYS A 116 27.65 10.15 -0.85
CA LYS A 116 28.57 10.78 -1.81
C LYS A 116 29.91 10.99 -1.10
N HIS A 117 30.94 10.21 -1.44
CA HIS A 117 32.32 10.45 -1.00
C HIS A 117 32.90 11.63 -1.78
N SER A 118 32.19 12.77 -1.76
CA SER A 118 32.85 14.05 -1.99
C SER A 118 33.52 14.41 -0.67
N ALA A 119 34.76 14.85 -0.72
CA ALA A 119 35.54 15.30 0.44
C ALA A 119 34.93 16.49 1.21
N ILE A 120 33.67 16.87 0.93
CA ILE A 120 33.03 18.13 1.34
C ILE A 120 31.65 17.91 1.99
N CYS A 121 31.00 16.73 1.89
CA CYS A 121 29.66 16.55 2.48
C CYS A 121 29.45 15.21 3.20
N ASP A 122 29.58 15.23 4.53
CA ASP A 122 29.17 14.17 5.47
C ASP A 122 27.63 13.98 5.57
N THR A 123 26.85 14.53 4.64
CA THR A 123 25.38 14.46 4.74
C THR A 123 24.90 13.14 4.12
N PRO A 124 24.25 12.26 4.90
CA PRO A 124 23.69 11.03 4.35
C PRO A 124 22.65 11.37 3.28
N LEU A 125 22.59 10.58 2.21
CA LEU A 125 21.55 10.73 1.20
C LEU A 125 20.17 10.53 1.85
N PRO A 126 19.11 11.22 1.41
CA PRO A 126 17.79 11.17 2.06
C PRO A 126 17.27 9.74 2.30
N PHE A 127 17.42 8.82 1.34
CA PHE A 127 16.99 7.43 1.49
C PHE A 127 17.75 6.63 2.58
N MET A 128 18.91 7.11 3.02
CA MET A 128 19.68 6.49 4.09
C MET A 128 19.13 6.83 5.48
N THR A 129 18.32 7.88 5.59
CA THR A 129 17.66 8.25 6.83
C THR A 129 16.30 7.55 6.93
N PRO A 130 15.74 7.42 8.14
CA PRO A 130 14.37 6.97 8.28
C PRO A 130 13.36 7.84 7.50
N GLU A 131 13.68 9.11 7.27
CA GLU A 131 12.85 10.13 6.61
C GLU A 131 12.92 10.10 5.08
N GLY A 132 13.73 9.22 4.49
CA GLY A 132 13.76 9.00 3.05
C GLY A 132 12.41 8.58 2.48
N VAL A 133 12.05 9.08 1.31
CA VAL A 133 10.73 8.91 0.69
C VAL A 133 10.37 7.44 0.45
N CYS A 134 11.25 6.68 -0.20
CA CYS A 134 11.12 5.25 -0.44
C CYS A 134 10.95 4.49 0.88
N ARG A 135 11.72 4.87 1.90
CA ARG A 135 11.64 4.23 3.22
C ARG A 135 10.34 4.54 3.94
N LEU A 136 9.88 5.78 3.90
CA LEU A 136 8.58 6.18 4.45
C LEU A 136 7.44 5.41 3.78
N ILE A 137 7.44 5.28 2.45
CA ILE A 137 6.43 4.51 1.71
C ILE A 137 6.51 3.02 2.06
N ALA A 138 7.70 2.41 2.10
CA ALA A 138 7.87 1.00 2.45
C ALA A 138 7.43 0.72 3.90
N ASP A 139 7.81 1.58 4.85
CA ASP A 139 7.44 1.44 6.26
C ASP A 139 5.93 1.67 6.48
N ALA A 140 5.33 2.65 5.81
CA ALA A 140 3.89 2.90 5.87
C ALA A 140 3.09 1.75 5.23
N ALA A 141 3.53 1.24 4.09
CA ALA A 141 2.91 0.09 3.43
C ALA A 141 2.99 -1.16 4.31
N TYR A 142 4.13 -1.41 4.96
CA TYR A 142 4.29 -2.51 5.89
C TYR A 142 3.40 -2.35 7.14
N ALA A 143 3.37 -1.16 7.74
CA ALA A 143 2.49 -0.87 8.87
C ALA A 143 1.01 -1.08 8.52
N ARG A 144 0.61 -0.67 7.31
CA ARG A 144 -0.75 -0.86 6.81
C ARG A 144 -1.05 -2.33 6.55
N PHE A 145 -0.14 -3.07 5.91
CA PHE A 145 -0.24 -4.51 5.69
C PHE A 145 -0.43 -5.25 7.03
N LYS A 146 0.37 -4.91 8.03
CA LYS A 146 0.28 -5.45 9.38
C LYS A 146 -1.07 -5.16 10.03
N LEU A 147 -1.57 -3.92 9.92
CA LEU A 147 -2.88 -3.52 10.45
C LEU A 147 -4.04 -4.26 9.78
N GLU A 148 -3.96 -4.47 8.47
CA GLU A 148 -5.07 -4.99 7.67
C GLU A 148 -5.10 -6.51 7.57
N LEU A 149 -3.93 -7.16 7.49
CA LEU A 149 -3.79 -8.54 7.04
C LEU A 149 -3.04 -9.45 8.02
N MET A 150 -2.45 -8.91 9.10
CA MET A 150 -1.78 -9.71 10.12
C MET A 150 -2.51 -9.60 11.47
N GLU A 151 -3.09 -10.71 11.93
CA GLU A 151 -3.82 -10.74 13.21
C GLU A 151 -2.87 -10.79 14.40
N GLY A 152 -3.19 -10.04 15.47
CA GLY A 152 -2.47 -10.09 16.75
C GLY A 152 -1.10 -9.41 16.79
N GLU A 153 -0.72 -8.71 15.72
CA GLU A 153 0.55 -7.99 15.63
C GLU A 153 0.59 -6.73 16.52
N VAL A 154 1.81 -6.35 16.95
CA VAL A 154 2.04 -5.18 17.82
C VAL A 154 2.79 -4.09 17.09
N PHE A 155 2.39 -2.84 17.23
CA PHE A 155 2.91 -1.71 16.47
C PHE A 155 3.91 -0.89 17.27
N SER A 156 4.94 -0.40 16.59
CA SER A 156 5.83 0.63 17.12
C SER A 156 5.20 2.02 17.02
N ILE A 157 5.69 2.95 17.83
CA ILE A 157 5.31 4.39 17.76
C ILE A 157 5.42 4.93 16.33
N ARG A 158 6.48 4.55 15.61
CA ARG A 158 6.72 5.03 14.25
C ARG A 158 5.70 4.48 13.25
N GLU A 159 5.34 3.20 13.35
CA GLU A 159 4.31 2.61 12.49
C GLU A 159 2.96 3.29 12.69
N ILE A 160 2.56 3.56 13.94
CA ILE A 160 1.33 4.30 14.25
C ILE A 160 1.40 5.74 13.74
N ALA A 161 2.54 6.41 13.92
CA ALA A 161 2.76 7.77 13.43
C ALA A 161 2.63 7.87 11.90
N LEU A 162 3.17 6.87 11.17
CA LEU A 162 3.02 6.78 9.72
C LEU A 162 1.56 6.56 9.31
N LEU A 163 0.85 5.63 9.96
CA LEU A 163 -0.54 5.34 9.64
C LEU A 163 -1.47 6.54 9.89
N ALA A 164 -1.26 7.28 10.98
CA ALA A 164 -2.02 8.48 11.30
C ALA A 164 -1.55 9.73 10.55
N ASP A 165 -0.42 9.64 9.83
CA ASP A 165 0.25 10.75 9.17
C ASP A 165 0.60 11.93 10.11
N VAL A 166 1.16 11.58 11.28
CA VAL A 166 1.58 12.53 12.33
C VAL A 166 3.04 12.30 12.74
N PRO A 167 3.67 13.24 13.48
CA PRO A 167 5.00 13.01 14.06
C PRO A 167 5.00 11.96 15.20
N ASP A 168 6.12 11.24 15.34
CA ASP A 168 6.33 10.23 16.42
C ASP A 168 6.07 10.80 17.82
N ASP A 169 6.42 12.07 18.05
CA ASP A 169 6.27 12.72 19.36
C ASP A 169 4.81 12.92 19.75
N VAL A 170 3.91 13.08 18.78
CA VAL A 170 2.45 13.17 19.02
C VAL A 170 1.95 11.82 19.55
N VAL A 171 2.32 10.73 18.88
CA VAL A 171 1.96 9.36 19.31
C VAL A 171 2.57 9.05 20.68
N ARG A 172 3.84 9.41 20.89
CA ARG A 172 4.52 9.25 22.18
C ARG A 172 3.79 9.98 23.30
N ALA A 173 3.39 11.24 23.07
CA ALA A 173 2.60 11.99 24.04
C ALA A 173 1.27 11.30 24.36
N CYS A 174 0.56 10.78 23.34
CA CYS A 174 -0.68 10.01 23.52
C CYS A 174 -0.50 8.75 24.37
N THR A 175 0.62 8.03 24.25
CA THR A 175 0.90 6.85 25.09
C THR A 175 1.21 7.19 26.56
N GLN A 176 1.52 8.45 26.87
CA GLN A 176 1.89 8.90 28.23
C GLN A 176 0.72 9.53 28.99
N ARG A 177 -0.43 9.76 28.35
CA ARG A 177 -1.59 10.37 29.01
C ARG A 177 -2.20 9.45 30.06
N VAL A 178 -2.85 10.05 31.05
CA VAL A 178 -3.50 9.36 32.19
C VAL A 178 -5.02 9.24 31.99
N ASP A 179 -5.55 9.76 30.89
CA ASP A 179 -6.97 9.72 30.55
C ASP A 179 -7.41 8.34 30.02
N ALA A 180 -8.72 8.10 30.04
CA ALA A 180 -9.33 6.86 29.56
C ALA A 180 -9.14 6.67 28.04
N ASP A 181 -8.98 7.76 27.30
CA ASP A 181 -8.80 7.77 25.83
C ASP A 181 -7.32 7.65 25.40
N ARG A 182 -6.42 7.28 26.32
CA ARG A 182 -5.00 7.12 25.99
C ARG A 182 -4.78 5.94 25.02
N LEU A 183 -3.77 6.08 24.18
CA LEU A 183 -3.29 4.97 23.37
C LEU A 183 -2.58 3.96 24.28
N GLN A 184 -3.22 2.81 24.52
CA GLN A 184 -2.64 1.79 25.39
C GLN A 184 -1.39 1.21 24.72
N ALA A 185 -0.29 1.22 25.47
CA ALA A 185 0.98 0.70 25.02
C ALA A 185 1.62 -0.16 26.12
N THR A 186 2.20 -1.28 25.72
CA THR A 186 2.98 -2.15 26.58
C THR A 186 4.46 -1.84 26.39
N LYS A 187 5.20 -1.72 27.49
CA LYS A 187 6.66 -1.61 27.42
C LYS A 187 7.26 -2.99 27.43
N TYR A 188 7.92 -3.38 26.35
CA TYR A 188 8.66 -4.63 26.25
C TYR A 188 10.16 -4.33 26.13
N ALA A 189 10.93 -4.65 27.17
CA ALA A 189 12.35 -4.27 27.27
C ALA A 189 12.62 -2.77 27.00
N LYS A 190 13.14 -2.42 25.82
CA LYS A 190 13.43 -1.04 25.38
C LYS A 190 12.45 -0.52 24.30
N SER A 191 11.50 -1.33 23.85
CA SER A 191 10.46 -0.95 22.89
C SER A 191 9.15 -0.57 23.58
N THR A 192 8.40 0.32 22.94
CA THR A 192 7.00 0.61 23.26
C THR A 192 6.17 0.02 22.14
N GLU A 193 5.26 -0.87 22.51
CA GLU A 193 4.45 -1.67 21.59
C GLU A 193 2.97 -1.40 21.83
N ILE A 194 2.20 -1.27 20.76
CA ILE A 194 0.78 -0.91 20.78
C ILE A 194 0.02 -2.08 20.15
N GLY A 195 -0.95 -2.64 20.86
CA GLY A 195 -1.75 -3.76 20.33
C GLY A 195 -2.55 -3.36 19.10
N ALA A 196 -2.83 -4.30 18.20
CA ALA A 196 -3.61 -4.04 16.99
C ALA A 196 -4.99 -3.41 17.27
N ASP A 197 -5.70 -3.87 18.29
CA ASP A 197 -7.03 -3.35 18.63
C ASP A 197 -6.97 -1.91 19.14
N ASP A 198 -6.02 -1.61 20.02
CA ASP A 198 -5.78 -0.24 20.52
C ASP A 198 -5.34 0.70 19.40
N ALA A 199 -4.47 0.22 18.51
CA ALA A 199 -4.04 0.96 17.32
C ALA A 199 -5.24 1.31 16.42
N ARG A 200 -6.09 0.33 16.09
CA ARG A 200 -7.28 0.54 15.25
C ARG A 200 -8.24 1.54 15.89
N LEU A 201 -8.54 1.37 17.18
CA LEU A 201 -9.44 2.27 17.90
C LEU A 201 -8.94 3.72 17.90
N TRP A 202 -7.64 3.93 18.12
CA TRP A 202 -7.08 5.28 18.13
C TRP A 202 -6.97 5.89 16.74
N LEU A 203 -6.61 5.08 15.73
CA LEU A 203 -6.46 5.51 14.34
C LEU A 203 -7.78 5.98 13.71
N THR A 204 -8.92 5.36 14.05
CA THR A 204 -10.24 5.79 13.52
C THR A 204 -10.62 7.22 13.90
N GLY A 205 -10.03 7.76 14.97
CA GLY A 205 -10.20 9.16 15.40
C GLY A 205 -9.23 10.15 14.73
N GLN A 206 -8.27 9.69 13.94
CA GLN A 206 -7.24 10.55 13.34
C GLN A 206 -7.65 11.03 11.95
N ALA A 207 -7.56 12.34 11.71
CA ALA A 207 -7.92 12.94 10.42
C ALA A 207 -7.03 12.49 9.25
N GLY A 208 -5.76 12.16 9.52
CA GLY A 208 -4.81 11.68 8.51
C GLY A 208 -4.91 10.18 8.22
N PHE A 209 -5.60 9.42 9.07
CA PHE A 209 -5.78 7.99 8.86
C PHE A 209 -6.89 7.76 7.83
N THR A 210 -6.57 6.99 6.79
CA THR A 210 -7.57 6.48 5.86
C THR A 210 -7.92 5.06 6.28
N PRO A 211 -9.11 4.82 6.88
CA PRO A 211 -9.50 3.51 7.35
C PRO A 211 -9.41 2.49 6.23
N SER A 212 -8.91 1.30 6.54
CA SER A 212 -9.00 0.21 5.59
C SER A 212 -10.47 -0.19 5.47
N TYR A 213 -11.02 0.05 4.30
CA TYR A 213 -12.17 -0.69 3.86
C TYR A 213 -11.63 -2.02 3.35
N SER A 214 -11.38 -2.96 4.28
CA SER A 214 -11.16 -4.34 3.87
C SER A 214 -12.32 -4.72 2.96
N VAL A 215 -12.05 -5.42 1.87
CA VAL A 215 -13.10 -5.87 0.95
C VAL A 215 -14.19 -6.64 1.71
N ARG A 216 -13.80 -7.34 2.79
CA ARG A 216 -14.72 -7.93 3.77
C ARG A 216 -15.65 -6.89 4.40
N ASN A 217 -15.14 -5.80 4.96
CA ASN A 217 -15.95 -4.76 5.61
C ASN A 217 -16.90 -4.05 4.62
N VAL A 218 -16.46 -3.83 3.37
CA VAL A 218 -17.33 -3.24 2.34
C VAL A 218 -18.43 -4.22 1.97
N LEU A 219 -18.08 -5.47 1.68
CA LEU A 219 -19.03 -6.52 1.34
C LEU A 219 -20.03 -6.76 2.48
N ASP A 220 -19.60 -6.64 3.74
CA ASP A 220 -20.48 -6.74 4.91
C ASP A 220 -21.50 -5.60 4.99
N SER A 221 -21.09 -4.39 4.58
CA SER A 221 -21.94 -3.21 4.54
C SER A 221 -22.90 -3.17 3.35
N VAL A 222 -22.72 -4.06 2.37
CA VAL A 222 -23.67 -4.21 1.27
C VAL A 222 -24.97 -4.78 1.81
N MET A 223 -26.03 -3.98 1.72
CA MET A 223 -27.38 -4.36 2.13
C MET A 223 -28.27 -4.58 0.91
N THR A 224 -28.08 -3.80 -0.15
CA THR A 224 -28.95 -3.83 -1.34
C THR A 224 -28.28 -4.44 -2.56
N ALA A 225 -29.09 -4.92 -3.50
CA ALA A 225 -28.59 -5.42 -4.78
C ALA A 225 -27.86 -4.34 -5.61
N GLU A 226 -28.25 -3.07 -5.48
CA GLU A 226 -27.59 -1.94 -6.15
C GLU A 226 -26.19 -1.66 -5.57
N GLU A 227 -26.07 -1.69 -4.24
CA GLU A 227 -24.78 -1.59 -3.55
C GLU A 227 -23.87 -2.77 -3.91
N LEU A 228 -24.43 -3.98 -4.02
CA LEU A 228 -23.72 -5.17 -4.46
C LEU A 228 -23.19 -5.01 -5.89
N GLY A 229 -24.02 -4.53 -6.81
CA GLY A 229 -23.61 -4.28 -8.20
C GLY A 229 -22.50 -3.23 -8.29
N THR A 230 -22.62 -2.16 -7.51
CA THR A 230 -21.58 -1.12 -7.39
C THR A 230 -20.28 -1.69 -6.84
N PHE A 231 -20.35 -2.55 -5.82
CA PHE A 231 -19.21 -3.25 -5.26
C PHE A 231 -18.53 -4.15 -6.31
N ILE A 232 -19.30 -4.96 -7.04
CA ILE A 232 -18.79 -5.84 -8.10
C ILE A 232 -18.07 -5.03 -9.18
N ARG A 233 -18.69 -3.94 -9.65
CA ARG A 233 -18.10 -3.04 -10.66
C ARG A 233 -16.78 -2.46 -10.16
N ASN A 234 -16.77 -1.92 -8.94
CA ASN A 234 -15.59 -1.33 -8.34
C ASN A 234 -14.47 -2.35 -8.15
N ARG A 235 -14.80 -3.59 -7.74
CA ARG A 235 -13.82 -4.65 -7.58
C ARG A 235 -13.23 -5.06 -8.92
N ARG A 236 -14.07 -5.24 -9.95
CA ARG A 236 -13.60 -5.59 -11.31
C ARG A 236 -12.69 -4.52 -11.91
N LEU A 237 -13.06 -3.24 -11.79
CA LEU A 237 -12.23 -2.14 -12.30
C LEU A 237 -10.84 -2.11 -11.64
N ARG A 238 -10.73 -2.63 -10.42
CA ARG A 238 -9.48 -2.68 -9.64
C ARG A 238 -8.70 -3.98 -9.82
N SER A 239 -9.31 -5.07 -10.26
CA SER A 239 -8.74 -6.41 -10.20
C SER A 239 -7.75 -6.78 -11.30
N GLU A 240 -7.22 -5.82 -12.10
CA GLU A 240 -5.99 -5.92 -12.93
C GLU A 240 -5.99 -4.86 -14.04
N GLY A 241 -5.41 -3.69 -13.78
CA GLY A 241 -4.85 -2.82 -14.83
C GLY A 241 -5.80 -2.18 -15.86
N GLY A 242 -7.11 -2.14 -15.61
CA GLY A 242 -8.07 -1.39 -16.44
C GLY A 242 -8.39 -2.02 -17.80
N ILE A 243 -7.85 -3.19 -18.12
CA ILE A 243 -8.27 -3.97 -19.29
C ILE A 243 -9.36 -4.93 -18.82
N VAL A 244 -10.58 -4.71 -19.30
CA VAL A 244 -11.74 -5.60 -19.13
C VAL A 244 -11.41 -6.96 -19.75
N LYS A 245 -10.71 -7.82 -19.01
CA LYS A 245 -10.87 -9.25 -19.23
C LYS A 245 -12.27 -9.57 -18.74
N LEU A 246 -13.13 -9.95 -19.68
CA LEU A 246 -14.38 -10.62 -19.35
C LEU A 246 -14.04 -11.72 -18.34
N VAL A 247 -14.72 -11.67 -17.19
CA VAL A 247 -14.71 -12.75 -16.21
C VAL A 247 -14.97 -14.03 -16.99
N VAL A 248 -14.02 -14.97 -17.00
CA VAL A 248 -14.10 -16.15 -17.88
C VAL A 248 -15.37 -16.91 -17.55
N GLY A 249 -16.21 -17.16 -18.57
CA GLY A 249 -17.52 -17.81 -18.39
C GLY A 249 -18.69 -16.86 -18.12
N PHE A 250 -18.47 -15.55 -18.08
CA PHE A 250 -19.52 -14.53 -18.05
C PHE A 250 -19.61 -13.81 -19.39
N THR A 251 -20.82 -13.68 -19.90
CA THR A 251 -21.10 -12.78 -21.03
C THR A 251 -21.10 -11.32 -20.58
N ALA A 252 -20.93 -10.38 -21.52
CA ALA A 252 -21.01 -8.94 -21.21
C ALA A 252 -22.37 -8.59 -20.59
N ASP A 253 -23.47 -9.06 -21.17
CA ASP A 253 -24.83 -8.83 -20.67
C ASP A 253 -25.10 -9.46 -19.30
N GLU A 254 -24.45 -10.58 -18.96
CA GLU A 254 -24.51 -11.13 -17.61
C GLU A 254 -23.78 -10.22 -16.64
N LEU A 255 -22.55 -9.83 -16.95
CA LEU A 255 -21.75 -8.99 -16.09
C LEU A 255 -22.42 -7.62 -15.86
N ASP A 256 -22.98 -7.01 -16.90
CA ASP A 256 -23.74 -5.77 -16.80
C ASP A 256 -24.95 -5.90 -15.88
N ARG A 257 -25.64 -7.05 -15.88
CA ARG A 257 -26.73 -7.35 -14.93
C ARG A 257 -26.22 -7.47 -13.50
N TRP A 258 -25.11 -8.18 -13.28
CA TRP A 258 -24.49 -8.28 -11.96
C TRP A 258 -24.05 -6.91 -11.44
N GLU A 259 -23.42 -6.09 -12.27
CA GLU A 259 -22.98 -4.74 -11.93
C GLU A 259 -24.14 -3.74 -11.77
N GLY A 260 -25.24 -3.95 -12.47
CA GLY A 260 -26.48 -3.19 -12.31
C GLY A 260 -27.27 -3.57 -11.06
N GLY A 261 -26.88 -4.64 -10.36
CA GLY A 261 -27.64 -5.18 -9.24
C GLY A 261 -28.91 -5.91 -9.66
N ASP A 262 -29.03 -6.31 -10.92
CA ASP A 262 -30.19 -7.01 -11.48
C ASP A 262 -30.08 -8.53 -11.27
N ILE A 263 -29.82 -8.89 -10.01
CA ILE A 263 -29.73 -10.26 -9.54
C ILE A 263 -31.06 -10.63 -8.90
N ILE A 264 -31.77 -11.58 -9.51
CA ILE A 264 -33.09 -12.03 -9.06
C ILE A 264 -32.94 -13.36 -8.36
N TRP A 265 -33.37 -13.43 -7.09
CA TRP A 265 -33.48 -14.69 -6.38
C TRP A 265 -34.67 -15.52 -6.93
N ASP A 266 -34.38 -16.70 -7.45
CA ASP A 266 -35.38 -17.70 -7.83
C ASP A 266 -35.13 -19.00 -7.04
N PRO A 267 -36.00 -19.39 -6.10
CA PRO A 267 -35.85 -20.62 -5.33
C PRO A 267 -35.72 -21.88 -6.18
N ARG A 268 -36.29 -21.90 -7.40
CA ARG A 268 -36.19 -23.05 -8.32
C ARG A 268 -34.83 -23.15 -9.01
N ARG A 269 -34.03 -22.09 -8.95
CA ARG A 269 -32.71 -21.94 -9.56
C ARG A 269 -31.67 -21.46 -8.56
N ALA A 270 -31.88 -21.76 -7.28
CA ALA A 270 -30.98 -21.35 -6.20
C ALA A 270 -29.56 -21.85 -6.43
N ASP A 271 -29.41 -23.11 -6.85
CA ASP A 271 -28.11 -23.73 -7.14
C ASP A 271 -27.38 -23.00 -8.28
N ASP A 272 -28.08 -22.64 -9.37
CA ASP A 272 -27.50 -21.86 -10.48
C ASP A 272 -26.93 -20.52 -10.00
N LEU A 273 -27.68 -19.81 -9.13
CA LEU A 273 -27.23 -18.51 -8.62
C LEU A 273 -26.02 -18.66 -7.69
N VAL A 274 -26.03 -19.68 -6.82
CA VAL A 274 -24.92 -19.97 -5.91
C VAL A 274 -23.66 -20.29 -6.69
N ASP A 275 -23.76 -21.16 -7.71
CA ASP A 275 -22.63 -21.53 -8.55
C ASP A 275 -22.09 -20.32 -9.32
N ARG A 276 -22.98 -19.52 -9.92
CA ARG A 276 -22.58 -18.28 -10.60
C ARG A 276 -21.95 -17.26 -9.66
N ALA A 277 -22.51 -17.06 -8.46
CA ALA A 277 -21.93 -16.17 -7.45
C ALA A 277 -20.54 -16.65 -7.02
N ALA A 278 -20.37 -17.97 -6.83
CA ALA A 278 -19.10 -18.56 -6.46
C ALA A 278 -18.05 -18.40 -7.56
N ASP A 279 -18.43 -18.61 -8.83
CA ASP A 279 -17.54 -18.38 -9.97
C ASP A 279 -17.11 -16.91 -10.05
N LEU A 280 -18.04 -15.97 -9.90
CA LEU A 280 -17.72 -14.54 -9.91
C LEU A 280 -16.80 -14.17 -8.74
N ALA A 281 -17.05 -14.68 -7.53
CA ALA A 281 -16.21 -14.45 -6.37
C ALA A 281 -14.76 -14.90 -6.60
N ARG A 282 -14.54 -16.09 -7.18
CA ARG A 282 -13.19 -16.59 -7.49
C ARG A 282 -12.46 -15.69 -8.49
N HIS A 283 -13.17 -15.15 -9.47
CA HIS A 283 -12.57 -14.24 -10.47
C HIS A 283 -12.28 -12.85 -9.91
N LEU A 284 -13.06 -12.38 -8.94
CA LEU A 284 -12.87 -11.09 -8.27
C LEU A 284 -11.93 -11.18 -7.07
N ASP A 285 -11.36 -12.36 -6.83
CA ASP A 285 -10.51 -12.69 -5.70
C ASP A 285 -11.17 -12.31 -4.37
N LEU A 286 -12.33 -12.92 -4.13
CA LEU A 286 -13.19 -12.71 -2.96
C LEU A 286 -13.36 -14.01 -2.17
N ASP A 287 -13.63 -13.88 -0.87
CA ASP A 287 -14.05 -14.99 -0.04
C ASP A 287 -15.39 -15.56 -0.57
N VAL A 288 -15.33 -16.76 -1.16
CA VAL A 288 -16.45 -17.37 -1.88
C VAL A 288 -17.67 -17.55 -0.98
N PRO A 289 -17.60 -18.20 0.21
CA PRO A 289 -18.77 -18.39 1.05
C PRO A 289 -19.43 -17.07 1.47
N ARG A 290 -18.63 -16.07 1.85
CA ARG A 290 -19.15 -14.77 2.29
C ARG A 290 -19.82 -14.00 1.15
N PHE A 291 -19.18 -13.95 -0.02
CA PHE A 291 -19.76 -13.28 -1.19
C PHE A 291 -21.06 -13.93 -1.63
N VAL A 292 -21.09 -15.27 -1.73
CA VAL A 292 -22.32 -16.01 -2.05
C VAL A 292 -23.44 -15.68 -1.04
N GLY A 293 -23.13 -15.69 0.26
CA GLY A 293 -24.10 -15.32 1.29
C GLY A 293 -24.67 -13.91 1.09
N LYS A 294 -23.81 -12.94 0.76
CA LYS A 294 -24.23 -11.56 0.50
C LYS A 294 -25.03 -11.38 -0.79
N VAL A 295 -24.72 -12.14 -1.82
CA VAL A 295 -25.53 -12.17 -3.06
C VAL A 295 -26.94 -12.67 -2.77
N ILE A 296 -27.07 -13.72 -1.95
CA ILE A 296 -28.38 -14.26 -1.55
C ILE A 296 -29.15 -13.23 -0.71
N GLU A 297 -28.50 -12.64 0.29
CA GLU A 297 -29.09 -11.61 1.15
C GLU A 297 -29.62 -10.44 0.31
N ALA A 298 -28.77 -9.84 -0.51
CA ALA A 298 -29.12 -8.68 -1.33
C ALA A 298 -30.18 -8.97 -2.41
N SER A 299 -30.21 -10.19 -2.96
CA SER A 299 -31.19 -10.58 -4.00
C SER A 299 -32.54 -11.00 -3.44
N THR A 300 -32.61 -11.46 -2.18
CA THR A 300 -33.86 -11.82 -1.52
C THR A 300 -34.64 -10.60 -1.03
N GLU A 301 -33.98 -9.49 -0.68
CA GLU A 301 -34.66 -8.24 -0.31
C GLU A 301 -35.48 -7.60 -1.45
N ARG A 302 -35.12 -7.87 -2.71
CA ARG A 302 -35.90 -7.45 -3.89
C ARG A 302 -37.18 -8.25 -4.10
N CYS A 303 -37.39 -9.37 -3.40
CA CYS A 303 -38.53 -10.26 -3.63
C CYS A 303 -39.77 -9.76 -2.86
N PRO A 304 -40.79 -9.16 -3.52
CA PRO A 304 -41.94 -8.55 -2.85
C PRO A 304 -42.96 -9.59 -2.31
N ALA A 305 -42.64 -10.88 -2.36
CA ALA A 305 -43.62 -11.95 -2.18
C ALA A 305 -43.81 -12.41 -0.72
N THR A 306 -43.12 -11.82 0.26
CA THR A 306 -43.18 -12.25 1.68
C THR A 306 -43.14 -11.09 2.68
N ARG A 307 -43.91 -10.01 2.42
CA ARG A 307 -44.37 -9.11 3.48
C ARG A 307 -45.89 -8.98 3.44
#